data_AF-A0A1H8AHC2-F1
#
_entry.id   AF-A0A1H8AHC2-F1
#
_cell.length_a   1.000
_cell.length_b   1.000
_cell.length_c   1.000
_cell.angle_alpha   90.00
_cell.angle_beta   90.00
_cell.angle_gamma   90.00
#
_symmetry.space_group_name_H-M   'P 1'
#
loop_
_entity.id
_entity.type
_entity.pdbx_description
1 polymer ?
#
loop_
_entity_poly.entity_id
_entity_poly.type
_entity_poly.pdbx_seq_one_letter_code
_entity_poly.pdbx_strand_id
1 'polypeptide(L)'
;MSWNDERVDLLKKMWGEGQSASQIAKELGGVTRNAVIGKVHRLGLSNRNGSGASGAASEAKPAPAAEAKPKPAPKPAPKPAPKPAAKPEAPAEAAPAPVSRIKAIIPAGQPLPPQPSANEIDPEALAKVSEIEKKAKRLTLMELTERTCKWPVGDPATEDFWFCGLPVQAGKPYCEAHVGVAFQPMSNRRDRKR
;
A
#
# COMPACT_ATOMS: atom_id res chain seq x y z
N MET A 1 15.06 11.44 -27.24
CA MET A 1 16.27 10.65 -26.92
C MET A 1 15.95 9.16 -26.99
N SER A 2 16.30 8.51 -28.09
CA SER A 2 16.06 7.08 -28.33
C SER A 2 17.25 6.23 -27.88
N TRP A 3 16.96 5.05 -27.34
CA TRP A 3 17.94 4.00 -27.11
C TRP A 3 18.27 3.33 -28.44
N ASN A 4 19.20 3.91 -29.19
CA ASN A 4 19.71 3.31 -30.43
C ASN A 4 20.59 2.10 -30.11
N ASP A 5 20.74 1.18 -31.07
CA ASP A 5 21.52 -0.05 -30.89
C ASP A 5 22.97 0.24 -30.49
N GLU A 6 23.60 1.24 -31.10
CA GLU A 6 24.97 1.70 -30.74
C GLU A 6 25.09 2.11 -29.26
N ARG A 7 24.07 2.78 -28.70
CA ARG A 7 24.03 3.15 -27.28
C ARG A 7 23.80 1.94 -26.37
N VAL A 8 23.05 0.95 -26.84
CA VAL A 8 22.79 -0.29 -26.12
C VAL A 8 24.04 -1.17 -26.07
N ASP A 9 24.82 -1.23 -27.13
CA ASP A 9 26.06 -2.00 -27.15
C ASP A 9 27.17 -1.32 -26.34
N LEU A 10 27.27 0.00 -26.37
CA LEU A 10 28.15 0.74 -25.45
C LEU A 10 27.73 0.50 -23.99
N LEU A 11 26.43 0.53 -23.70
CA LEU A 11 25.90 0.21 -22.37
C LEU A 11 26.30 -1.20 -21.92
N LYS A 12 26.14 -2.22 -22.77
CA LYS A 12 26.54 -3.60 -22.46
C LYS A 12 28.03 -3.71 -22.16
N LYS A 13 28.86 -3.05 -22.99
CA LYS A 13 30.31 -3.04 -22.86
C LYS A 13 30.73 -2.42 -21.52
N MET A 14 30.32 -1.18 -21.25
CA MET A 14 30.68 -0.47 -20.03
C MET A 14 30.11 -1.14 -18.77
N TRP A 15 28.93 -1.76 -18.89
CA TRP A 15 28.33 -2.50 -17.79
C TRP A 15 29.10 -3.78 -17.48
N GLY A 16 29.59 -4.48 -18.50
CA GLY A 16 30.49 -5.63 -18.36
C GLY A 16 31.86 -5.25 -17.78
N GLU A 17 32.36 -4.06 -18.11
CA GLU A 17 33.56 -3.47 -17.52
C GLU A 17 33.36 -3.01 -16.06
N GLY A 18 32.15 -3.14 -15.51
CA GLY A 18 31.84 -2.84 -14.11
C GLY A 18 31.57 -1.36 -13.83
N GLN A 19 31.38 -0.53 -14.86
CA GLN A 19 31.09 0.88 -14.65
C GLN A 19 29.75 1.11 -13.95
N SER A 20 29.68 2.17 -13.13
CA SER A 20 28.45 2.55 -12.45
C SER A 20 27.45 3.19 -13.42
N ALA A 21 26.15 3.07 -13.13
CA ALA A 21 25.09 3.66 -13.97
C ALA A 21 25.24 5.18 -14.14
N SER A 22 25.82 5.87 -13.15
CA SER A 22 26.08 7.31 -13.20
C SER A 22 27.24 7.68 -14.13
N GLN A 23 28.26 6.82 -14.25
CA GLN A 23 29.37 7.01 -15.20
C GLN A 23 28.90 6.74 -16.63
N ILE A 24 28.15 5.66 -16.83
CA ILE A 24 27.55 5.31 -18.12
C ILE A 24 26.60 6.41 -18.61
N ALA A 25 25.84 7.03 -17.71
CA ALA A 25 24.98 8.17 -18.04
C ALA A 25 25.79 9.41 -18.53
N LYS A 26 26.97 9.64 -17.95
CA LYS A 26 27.87 10.74 -18.35
C LYS A 26 28.50 10.49 -19.72
N GLU A 27 28.95 9.26 -20.00
CA GLU A 27 29.53 8.91 -21.30
C GLU A 27 28.49 8.83 -22.42
N LEU A 28 27.30 8.27 -22.15
CA LEU A 28 26.24 8.19 -23.15
C LEU A 28 25.66 9.55 -23.51
N GLY A 29 25.69 10.53 -22.59
CA GLY A 29 25.21 11.89 -22.80
C GLY A 29 23.70 12.01 -23.04
N GLY A 30 23.01 12.90 -22.33
CA GLY A 30 21.56 13.11 -22.51
C GLY A 30 20.67 11.97 -22.00
N VAL A 31 21.21 11.06 -21.18
CA VAL A 31 20.48 9.97 -20.51
C VAL A 31 20.74 10.07 -19.00
N THR A 32 19.71 9.95 -18.17
CA THR A 32 19.86 10.00 -16.71
C THR A 32 20.29 8.64 -16.13
N ARG A 33 20.90 8.64 -14.94
CA ARG A 33 21.25 7.41 -14.20
C ARG A 33 20.08 6.41 -14.14
N ASN A 34 18.87 6.89 -13.88
CA ASN A 34 17.68 6.04 -13.76
C ASN A 34 17.27 5.43 -15.11
N ALA A 35 17.44 6.16 -16.22
CA ALA A 35 17.18 5.63 -17.55
C ALA A 35 18.15 4.49 -17.90
N VAL A 36 19.42 4.61 -17.50
CA VAL A 36 20.44 3.55 -17.65
C VAL A 36 20.06 2.30 -16.85
N ILE A 37 19.76 2.45 -15.54
CA ILE A 37 19.34 1.32 -14.68
C ILE A 37 18.10 0.62 -15.26
N GLY A 38 17.10 1.41 -15.68
CA GLY A 38 15.89 0.86 -16.30
C GLY A 38 16.18 0.12 -17.61
N LYS A 39 17.14 0.56 -18.43
CA LYS A 39 17.50 -0.15 -19.66
C LYS A 39 18.26 -1.44 -19.37
N VAL A 40 19.22 -1.43 -18.44
CA VAL A 40 19.94 -2.62 -17.99
C VAL A 40 18.98 -3.69 -17.48
N HIS A 41 17.99 -3.29 -16.66
CA HIS A 41 17.00 -4.23 -16.10
C HIS A 41 16.09 -4.82 -17.19
N ARG A 42 15.70 -4.02 -18.20
CA ARG A 42 14.97 -4.52 -19.38
C ARG A 42 15.80 -5.46 -20.26
N LEU A 43 17.13 -5.33 -20.25
CA LEU A 43 18.07 -6.19 -20.99
C LEU A 43 18.52 -7.41 -20.18
N GLY A 44 18.09 -7.57 -18.92
CA GLY A 44 18.47 -8.70 -18.08
C GLY A 44 19.93 -8.69 -17.60
N LEU A 45 20.66 -7.58 -17.78
CA LEU A 45 22.09 -7.46 -17.43
C LEU A 45 22.32 -7.20 -15.93
N SER A 46 21.29 -7.32 -15.09
CA SER A 46 21.28 -6.78 -13.72
C SER A 46 22.15 -7.56 -12.72
N ASN A 47 22.75 -8.68 -13.12
CA ASN A 47 23.48 -9.57 -12.21
C ASN A 47 25.00 -9.46 -12.37
N ARG A 48 25.57 -8.35 -11.88
CA ARG A 48 27.03 -8.18 -11.71
C ARG A 48 27.53 -8.56 -10.31
N ASN A 49 26.61 -8.72 -9.36
CA ASN A 49 26.88 -9.10 -7.98
C ASN A 49 26.53 -10.58 -7.69
N GLY A 50 26.36 -11.40 -8.73
CA GLY A 50 25.98 -12.81 -8.63
C GLY A 50 27.13 -13.80 -8.68
N SER A 51 28.33 -13.41 -8.26
CA SER A 51 29.44 -14.33 -8.00
C SER A 51 29.77 -14.26 -6.51
N GLY A 52 29.14 -15.13 -5.72
CA GLY A 52 29.53 -15.38 -4.32
C GLY A 52 28.38 -15.46 -3.31
N ALA A 53 28.32 -16.62 -2.65
CA ALA A 53 27.62 -16.93 -1.40
C ALA A 53 26.10 -17.15 -1.46
N SER A 54 25.74 -18.41 -1.75
CA SER A 54 24.66 -19.07 -1.01
C SER A 54 24.97 -19.02 0.50
N GLY A 55 23.95 -18.71 1.28
CA GLY A 55 23.77 -19.20 2.64
C GLY A 55 24.65 -18.55 3.71
N ALA A 56 24.09 -17.57 4.41
CA ALA A 56 24.27 -17.48 5.85
C ALA A 56 23.05 -16.77 6.45
N ALA A 57 22.16 -17.57 7.02
CA ALA A 57 21.18 -17.12 7.98
C ALA A 57 21.91 -16.33 9.09
N SER A 58 21.46 -15.11 9.37
CA SER A 58 21.81 -14.47 10.63
C SER A 58 20.61 -14.58 11.54
N GLU A 59 20.65 -15.62 12.36
CA GLU A 59 19.77 -15.86 13.49
C GLU A 59 19.82 -14.66 14.46
N ALA A 60 18.63 -14.35 14.97
CA ALA A 60 18.41 -13.42 16.05
C ALA A 60 19.00 -13.97 17.36
N LYS A 61 19.65 -13.10 18.12
CA LYS A 61 20.09 -13.36 19.49
C LYS A 61 19.37 -12.37 20.43
N PRO A 62 18.51 -12.82 21.37
CA PRO A 62 17.84 -11.94 22.33
C PRO A 62 18.53 -11.94 23.71
N ALA A 63 18.49 -10.79 24.41
CA ALA A 63 18.47 -10.59 25.88
C ALA A 63 18.97 -9.17 26.27
N PRO A 64 18.63 -8.59 27.44
CA PRO A 64 17.44 -8.78 28.29
C PRO A 64 16.85 -7.45 28.86
N ALA A 65 15.73 -7.65 29.58
CA ALA A 65 14.96 -6.81 30.49
C ALA A 65 15.52 -5.47 31.05
N ALA A 66 14.62 -4.48 31.14
CA ALA A 66 14.56 -3.59 32.30
C ALA A 66 13.10 -3.13 32.54
N GLU A 67 12.55 -3.57 33.67
CA GLU A 67 11.27 -3.17 34.23
C GLU A 67 11.32 -1.74 34.77
N ALA A 68 10.25 -0.96 34.58
CA ALA A 68 9.90 0.12 35.49
C ALA A 68 8.35 0.26 35.55
N LYS A 69 7.83 -0.01 36.75
CA LYS A 69 6.43 -0.01 37.16
C LYS A 69 5.92 1.40 37.54
N PRO A 70 4.62 1.60 37.85
CA PRO A 70 3.77 2.67 37.32
C PRO A 70 3.35 3.74 38.35
N LYS A 71 2.66 4.79 37.88
CA LYS A 71 1.46 5.47 38.47
C LYS A 71 1.32 6.91 37.91
N PRO A 72 0.17 7.60 38.03
CA PRO A 72 -1.23 7.17 38.08
C PRO A 72 -2.14 7.95 37.10
N ALA A 73 -3.33 7.40 36.84
CA ALA A 73 -4.42 8.09 36.15
C ALA A 73 -5.07 9.19 37.01
N PRO A 74 -5.77 10.14 36.38
CA PRO A 74 -7.07 10.55 36.87
C PRO A 74 -8.17 10.22 35.83
N LYS A 75 -9.14 9.40 36.26
CA LYS A 75 -10.52 9.33 35.78
C LYS A 75 -11.35 10.40 36.54
N PRO A 76 -12.66 10.59 36.29
CA PRO A 76 -13.38 10.87 35.03
C PRO A 76 -14.48 11.97 35.19
N ALA A 77 -15.17 12.25 34.07
CA ALA A 77 -16.58 12.69 33.96
C ALA A 77 -16.90 14.20 33.98
N PRO A 78 -18.08 14.65 33.48
CA PRO A 78 -19.08 13.99 32.60
C PRO A 78 -19.47 14.81 31.35
N LYS A 79 -20.13 14.12 30.41
CA LYS A 79 -20.92 14.67 29.30
C LYS A 79 -22.13 15.46 29.82
N PRO A 80 -22.68 16.40 29.03
CA PRO A 80 -24.12 16.53 28.91
C PRO A 80 -24.62 15.68 27.74
N ALA A 81 -25.53 14.76 28.05
CA ALA A 81 -26.29 13.97 27.11
C ALA A 81 -27.38 14.84 26.43
N PRO A 82 -27.93 14.38 25.29
CA PRO A 82 -28.79 15.16 24.40
C PRO A 82 -30.24 15.16 24.89
N LYS A 83 -31.05 16.12 24.41
CA LYS A 83 -32.51 15.98 24.43
C LYS A 83 -33.08 15.92 23.00
N PRO A 84 -34.16 15.12 22.79
CA PRO A 84 -34.62 14.66 21.49
C PRO A 84 -35.94 15.34 21.04
N ALA A 85 -36.44 14.89 19.88
CA ALA A 85 -37.67 15.26 19.14
C ALA A 85 -37.40 16.28 18.01
N ALA A 86 -37.83 16.11 16.75
CA ALA A 86 -38.88 15.25 16.21
C ALA A 86 -38.59 14.83 14.74
N LYS A 87 -39.23 13.73 14.34
CA LYS A 87 -39.39 13.20 12.97
C LYS A 87 -40.69 13.82 12.37
N PRO A 88 -41.10 13.50 11.13
CA PRO A 88 -40.62 13.93 9.80
C PRO A 88 -41.70 14.74 9.02
N GLU A 89 -41.29 15.52 8.02
CA GLU A 89 -42.14 15.81 6.85
C GLU A 89 -41.26 16.17 5.64
N ALA A 90 -41.41 15.37 4.57
CA ALA A 90 -41.03 15.68 3.20
C ALA A 90 -42.31 16.16 2.47
N PRO A 91 -42.32 16.62 1.19
CA PRO A 91 -41.23 16.66 0.21
C PRO A 91 -41.16 17.99 -0.59
N ALA A 92 -39.99 18.33 -1.15
CA ALA A 92 -39.94 19.26 -2.27
C ALA A 92 -38.75 18.96 -3.18
N GLU A 93 -39.11 18.70 -4.42
CA GLU A 93 -38.37 18.45 -5.64
C GLU A 93 -37.26 19.48 -5.92
N ALA A 94 -36.03 19.01 -6.11
CA ALA A 94 -35.01 19.70 -6.89
C ALA A 94 -33.96 18.67 -7.33
N ALA A 95 -34.03 18.28 -8.60
CA ALA A 95 -33.01 17.44 -9.22
C ALA A 95 -31.66 18.16 -9.25
N PRO A 96 -30.56 17.61 -8.70
CA PRO A 96 -29.24 18.12 -8.98
C PRO A 96 -28.72 17.47 -10.27
N ALA A 97 -28.42 18.31 -11.27
CA ALA A 97 -27.76 17.93 -12.51
C ALA A 97 -26.47 17.11 -12.23
N PRO A 98 -26.12 16.13 -13.09
CA PRO A 98 -24.91 15.33 -12.90
C PRO A 98 -23.68 16.20 -13.19
N VAL A 99 -23.07 16.75 -12.15
CA VAL A 99 -21.74 17.36 -12.28
C VAL A 99 -20.75 16.23 -12.51
N SER A 100 -20.33 16.05 -13.77
CA SER A 100 -19.31 15.09 -14.16
C SER A 100 -18.01 15.41 -13.41
N ARG A 101 -17.68 14.62 -12.38
CA ARG A 101 -16.38 14.68 -11.71
C ARG A 101 -15.34 13.97 -12.58
N ILE A 102 -15.02 14.55 -13.73
CA ILE A 102 -13.82 14.16 -14.46
C ILE A 102 -12.64 14.67 -13.62
N LYS A 103 -11.95 13.74 -12.94
CA LYS A 103 -10.71 14.04 -12.23
C LYS A 103 -9.75 14.67 -13.23
N ALA A 104 -9.26 15.87 -12.95
CA ALA A 104 -8.15 16.45 -13.69
C ALA A 104 -6.99 15.43 -13.68
N ILE A 105 -6.49 15.08 -14.87
CA ILE A 105 -5.29 14.25 -15.02
C ILE A 105 -4.14 15.02 -14.36
N ILE A 106 -3.62 14.46 -13.25
CA ILE A 106 -2.50 15.05 -12.52
C ILE A 106 -1.26 14.95 -13.42
N PRO A 107 -0.61 16.05 -13.79
CA PRO A 107 0.63 16.01 -14.56
C PRO A 107 1.73 15.30 -13.75
N ALA A 108 2.40 14.34 -14.38
CA ALA A 108 3.44 13.53 -13.76
C ALA A 108 4.58 14.43 -13.24
N GLY A 109 4.70 14.54 -11.92
CA GLY A 109 5.64 15.44 -11.23
C GLY A 109 5.19 15.80 -9.81
N GLN A 110 3.92 15.60 -9.48
CA GLN A 110 3.44 15.73 -8.11
C GLN A 110 3.89 14.53 -7.27
N PRO A 111 4.51 14.72 -6.08
CA PRO A 111 4.86 13.61 -5.20
C PRO A 111 3.61 12.77 -4.95
N LEU A 112 3.74 11.45 -5.12
CA LEU A 112 2.66 10.53 -4.81
C LEU A 112 2.10 10.89 -3.43
N PRO A 113 0.77 10.94 -3.25
CA PRO A 113 0.22 11.05 -1.92
C PRO A 113 0.88 9.96 -1.07
N PRO A 114 1.30 10.26 0.17
CA PRO A 114 1.96 9.28 1.02
C PRO A 114 1.08 8.04 1.03
N GLN A 115 1.63 6.94 0.50
CA GLN A 115 1.08 5.62 0.72
C GLN A 115 0.89 5.52 2.23
N PRO A 116 -0.31 5.23 2.75
CA PRO A 116 -0.47 5.06 4.18
C PRO A 116 0.52 3.98 4.57
N SER A 117 1.53 4.35 5.34
CA SER A 117 2.50 3.37 5.78
C SER A 117 1.72 2.31 6.55
N ALA A 118 2.07 1.03 6.43
CA ALA A 118 1.39 -0.05 7.15
C ALA A 118 1.31 0.20 8.69
N ASN A 119 2.11 1.14 9.20
CA ASN A 119 2.14 1.64 10.58
C ASN A 119 1.10 2.71 10.93
N GLU A 120 0.26 3.16 10.00
CA GLU A 120 -0.79 4.16 10.27
C GLU A 120 -2.17 3.55 10.53
N ILE A 121 -2.29 2.21 10.41
CA ILE A 121 -3.51 1.45 10.67
C ILE A 121 -3.70 1.34 12.18
N ASP A 122 -4.90 1.65 12.66
CA ASP A 122 -5.23 1.51 14.08
C ASP A 122 -5.03 0.06 14.53
N PRO A 123 -4.31 -0.21 15.63
CA PRO A 123 -4.04 -1.58 16.07
C PRO A 123 -5.32 -2.39 16.33
N GLU A 124 -6.42 -1.72 16.65
CA GLU A 124 -7.73 -2.36 16.80
C GLU A 124 -8.26 -2.92 15.46
N ALA A 125 -8.01 -2.23 14.35
CA ALA A 125 -8.42 -2.69 13.03
C ALA A 125 -7.60 -3.90 12.57
N LEU A 126 -6.30 -3.94 12.90
CA LEU A 126 -5.43 -5.10 12.62
C LEU A 126 -5.85 -6.34 13.42
N ALA A 127 -6.21 -6.18 14.69
CA ALA A 127 -6.73 -7.29 15.50
C ALA A 127 -7.99 -7.89 14.86
N LYS A 128 -8.95 -7.05 14.44
CA LYS A 128 -10.18 -7.49 13.76
C LYS A 128 -9.91 -8.24 12.45
N VAL A 129 -8.92 -7.81 11.68
CA VAL A 129 -8.50 -8.50 10.44
C VAL A 129 -7.94 -9.88 10.76
N SER A 130 -7.06 -10.00 11.76
CA SER A 130 -6.47 -11.28 12.16
C SER A 130 -7.51 -12.31 12.63
N GLU A 131 -8.59 -11.86 13.27
CA GLU A 131 -9.70 -12.73 13.66
C GLU A 131 -10.54 -13.16 12.45
N ILE A 132 -10.68 -12.26 11.48
CA ILE A 132 -11.42 -12.51 10.24
C ILE A 132 -10.65 -13.43 9.29
N GLU A 133 -9.33 -13.33 9.23
CA GLU A 133 -8.49 -14.26 8.46
C GLU A 133 -8.66 -15.71 8.94
N LYS A 134 -8.91 -15.92 10.23
CA LYS A 134 -9.24 -17.25 10.79
C LYS A 134 -10.62 -17.76 10.38
N LYS A 135 -11.57 -16.86 10.09
CA LYS A 135 -12.94 -17.17 9.66
C LYS A 135 -13.16 -17.03 8.16
N ALA A 136 -12.12 -16.68 7.41
CA ALA A 136 -12.21 -16.42 6.00
C ALA A 136 -12.50 -17.70 5.22
N LYS A 137 -13.19 -17.56 4.09
CA LYS A 137 -13.55 -18.68 3.22
C LYS A 137 -12.41 -19.08 2.27
N ARG A 138 -11.33 -18.30 2.22
CA ARG A 138 -10.14 -18.53 1.38
C ARG A 138 -10.49 -18.85 -0.07
N LEU A 139 -11.17 -17.91 -0.72
CA LEU A 139 -11.61 -18.07 -2.11
C LEU A 139 -10.47 -17.78 -3.08
N THR A 140 -10.45 -18.50 -4.19
CA THR A 140 -9.58 -18.19 -5.34
C THR A 140 -10.20 -17.08 -6.20
N LEU A 141 -9.44 -16.57 -7.19
CA LEU A 141 -9.94 -15.51 -8.10
C LEU A 141 -11.22 -15.92 -8.84
N MET A 142 -11.35 -17.20 -9.20
CA MET A 142 -12.48 -17.73 -9.97
C MET A 142 -13.77 -17.80 -9.14
N GLU A 143 -13.67 -17.93 -7.82
CA GLU A 143 -14.81 -18.10 -6.91
C GLU A 143 -15.33 -16.75 -6.38
N LEU A 144 -14.69 -15.65 -6.77
CA LEU A 144 -14.95 -14.33 -6.22
C LEU A 144 -16.15 -13.65 -6.91
N THR A 145 -17.24 -13.52 -6.17
CA THR A 145 -18.45 -12.80 -6.62
C THR A 145 -18.44 -11.33 -6.21
N GLU A 146 -19.43 -10.56 -6.67
CA GLU A 146 -19.68 -9.18 -6.22
C GLU A 146 -20.09 -9.09 -4.74
N ARG A 147 -20.64 -10.18 -4.19
CA ARG A 147 -21.14 -10.25 -2.79
C ARG A 147 -20.10 -10.77 -1.80
N THR A 148 -18.90 -11.11 -2.27
CA THR A 148 -17.82 -11.69 -1.46
C THR A 148 -16.62 -10.74 -1.37
N CYS A 149 -16.03 -10.67 -0.18
CA CYS A 149 -14.94 -9.78 0.17
C CYS A 149 -13.70 -10.08 -0.66
N LYS A 150 -13.28 -9.09 -1.46
CA LYS A 150 -12.19 -9.19 -2.43
C LYS A 150 -10.80 -8.88 -1.85
N TRP A 151 -10.64 -8.96 -0.54
CA TRP A 151 -9.38 -8.64 0.14
C TRP A 151 -8.33 -9.73 -0.12
N PRO A 152 -7.18 -9.41 -0.74
CA PRO A 152 -6.11 -10.37 -0.99
C PRO A 152 -5.34 -10.67 0.31
N VAL A 153 -5.05 -11.94 0.54
CA VAL A 153 -4.21 -12.43 1.63
C VAL A 153 -3.10 -13.29 1.03
N GLY A 154 -1.87 -13.05 1.45
CA GLY A 154 -0.68 -13.69 0.88
C GLY A 154 -0.06 -12.90 -0.28
N ASP A 155 0.97 -13.50 -0.89
CA ASP A 155 1.69 -12.94 -2.04
C ASP A 155 1.15 -13.58 -3.33
N PRO A 156 0.74 -12.82 -4.35
CA PRO A 156 0.30 -13.37 -5.64
C PRO A 156 1.31 -14.30 -6.33
N ALA A 157 2.60 -14.24 -5.97
CA ALA A 157 3.63 -15.12 -6.50
C ALA A 157 3.71 -16.49 -5.79
N THR A 158 2.97 -16.69 -4.69
CA THR A 158 2.93 -17.96 -3.95
C THR A 158 1.59 -18.67 -4.13
N GLU A 159 1.59 -19.99 -3.90
CA GLU A 159 0.38 -20.82 -3.94
C GLU A 159 -0.58 -20.54 -2.77
N ASP A 160 -0.09 -19.84 -1.73
CA ASP A 160 -0.86 -19.41 -0.56
C ASP A 160 -1.66 -18.11 -0.79
N PHE A 161 -1.84 -17.69 -2.04
CA PHE A 161 -2.62 -16.51 -2.39
C PHE A 161 -4.13 -16.80 -2.42
N TRP A 162 -4.89 -16.09 -1.60
CA TRP A 162 -6.36 -16.25 -1.55
C TRP A 162 -7.08 -14.94 -1.19
N PHE A 163 -8.39 -14.92 -1.40
CA PHE A 163 -9.29 -13.83 -1.06
C PHE A 163 -10.17 -14.15 0.14
N CYS A 164 -10.40 -13.15 1.00
CA CYS A 164 -11.18 -13.30 2.24
C CYS A 164 -12.53 -14.01 2.07
N GLY A 165 -13.33 -13.64 1.07
CA GLY A 165 -14.57 -14.35 0.72
C GLY A 165 -15.75 -14.20 1.70
N LEU A 166 -15.60 -13.46 2.79
CA LEU A 166 -16.70 -13.08 3.70
C LEU A 166 -17.72 -12.17 3.01
N PRO A 167 -18.99 -12.08 3.49
CA PRO A 167 -19.97 -11.19 2.90
C PRO A 167 -19.50 -9.73 2.92
N VAL A 168 -19.68 -9.03 1.79
CA VAL A 168 -19.33 -7.61 1.67
C VAL A 168 -20.33 -6.71 2.39
N GLN A 169 -19.87 -5.54 2.83
CA GLN A 169 -20.77 -4.47 3.24
C GLN A 169 -21.45 -3.83 2.00
N ALA A 170 -22.70 -3.42 2.14
CA ALA A 170 -23.45 -2.79 1.05
C ALA A 170 -22.70 -1.55 0.50
N GLY A 171 -22.55 -1.49 -0.83
CA GLY A 171 -21.84 -0.41 -1.52
C GLY A 171 -20.31 -0.41 -1.36
N LYS A 172 -19.73 -1.46 -0.76
CA LYS A 172 -18.28 -1.60 -0.55
C LYS A 172 -17.79 -2.96 -1.06
N PRO A 173 -16.54 -3.07 -1.57
CA PRO A 173 -16.02 -4.33 -2.13
C PRO A 173 -15.50 -5.33 -1.07
N TYR A 174 -15.52 -4.96 0.21
CA TYR A 174 -14.90 -5.72 1.29
C TYR A 174 -15.87 -5.94 2.46
N CYS A 175 -15.56 -6.89 3.34
CA CYS A 175 -16.25 -7.07 4.62
C CYS A 175 -15.87 -5.97 5.62
N GLU A 176 -16.57 -5.88 6.74
CA GLU A 176 -16.44 -4.79 7.71
C GLU A 176 -15.00 -4.52 8.19
N ALA A 177 -14.22 -5.54 8.54
CA ALA A 177 -12.85 -5.30 9.00
C ALA A 177 -11.93 -4.84 7.86
N HIS A 178 -12.04 -5.44 6.68
CA HIS A 178 -11.24 -5.04 5.53
C HIS A 178 -11.65 -3.66 5.00
N VAL A 179 -12.90 -3.23 5.19
CA VAL A 179 -13.32 -1.85 4.96
C VAL A 179 -12.60 -0.90 5.91
N GLY A 180 -12.46 -1.25 7.19
CA GLY A 180 -11.76 -0.44 8.19
C GLY A 180 -10.28 -0.22 7.86
N VAL A 181 -9.63 -1.20 7.24
CA VAL A 181 -8.25 -1.06 6.76
C VAL A 181 -8.18 -0.31 5.42
N ALA A 182 -9.05 -0.65 4.46
CA ALA A 182 -9.02 -0.08 3.11
C ALA A 182 -9.41 1.40 3.07
N PHE A 183 -10.41 1.79 3.88
CA PHE A 183 -11.05 3.09 3.83
C PHE A 183 -10.88 3.81 5.17
N GLN A 184 -9.65 4.25 5.45
CA GLN A 184 -9.42 5.12 6.60
C GLN A 184 -10.20 6.45 6.45
N PRO A 185 -10.99 6.87 7.45
CA PRO A 185 -11.72 8.13 7.38
C PRO A 185 -10.75 9.32 7.37
N MET A 186 -11.04 10.33 6.55
CA MET A 186 -10.18 11.51 6.38
C MET A 186 -9.88 12.27 7.68
N SER A 187 -10.70 12.10 8.72
CA SER A 187 -10.50 12.69 10.06
C SER A 187 -9.22 12.18 10.73
N ASN A 188 -8.92 10.88 10.65
CA ASN A 188 -7.68 10.33 11.22
C ASN A 188 -6.42 10.87 10.55
N ARG A 189 -6.51 11.38 9.31
CA ARG A 189 -5.38 12.06 8.65
C ARG A 189 -5.21 13.51 9.09
N ARG A 190 -6.28 14.20 9.51
CA ARG A 190 -6.25 15.63 9.85
C ARG A 190 -5.85 15.88 11.30
N ASP A 191 -6.35 15.09 12.24
CA ASP A 191 -5.96 15.21 13.66
C ASP A 191 -4.46 14.91 13.90
N ARG A 192 -3.85 14.09 13.05
CA ARG A 192 -2.41 13.74 13.15
C ARG A 192 -1.45 14.81 12.62
N LYS A 193 -1.95 15.88 11.96
CA LYS A 193 -1.12 16.92 11.34
C LYS A 193 -0.99 18.19 12.21
N ARG A 194 -1.70 18.26 13.33
CA ARG A 194 -1.76 19.44 14.21
C ARG A 194 -0.89 19.28 15.45
#